data_AF-A0A653D828-F1
#
_entry.id   AF-A0A653D828-F1
#
_cell.length_a   1.000
_cell.length_b   1.000
_cell.length_c   1.000
_cell.angle_alpha   90.00
_cell.angle_beta   90.00
_cell.angle_gamma   90.00
#
_symmetry.space_group_name_H-M   'P 1'
#
loop_
_entity.id
_entity.type
_entity.pdbx_description
1 polymer ?
#
loop_
_entity_poly.entity_id
_entity_poly.type
_entity_poly.pdbx_seq_one_letter_code
_entity_poly.pdbx_strand_id
1 'polypeptide(L)' 'MVYYVDNKGFFISADGRFVCYLCKRSYKRRSHLKRHIENECIHSTRNYECQLCHRRFKQKTHLDRHIKAEVCLRYK' A
#
# COMPACT_ATOMS: atom_id res chain seq x y z
N MET A 1 5.95 -21.86 -15.29
CA MET A 1 6.87 -21.87 -14.13
C MET A 1 6.55 -20.66 -13.27
N VAL A 2 5.86 -20.86 -12.15
CA VAL A 2 5.52 -19.81 -11.18
C VAL A 2 6.53 -19.96 -10.05
N TYR A 3 7.53 -19.08 -10.00
CA TYR A 3 8.55 -19.10 -8.95
C TYR A 3 7.94 -18.48 -7.69
N TYR A 4 7.74 -19.29 -6.65
CA TYR A 4 7.33 -18.83 -5.33
C TYR A 4 8.58 -18.60 -4.49
N VAL A 5 8.86 -17.33 -4.21
CA VAL A 5 9.81 -16.92 -3.17
C VAL A 5 9.20 -15.71 -2.49
N ASP A 6 8.97 -15.84 -1.20
CA ASP A 6 8.55 -14.87 -0.20
C ASP A 6 8.18 -13.45 -0.67
N ASN A 7 6.92 -13.07 -0.43
CA ASN A 7 6.15 -11.88 -0.87
C ASN A 7 5.30 -12.03 -2.16
N LYS A 8 4.36 -12.98 -2.08
CA LYS A 8 2.93 -12.89 -2.44
C LYS A 8 2.58 -12.20 -3.78
N GLY A 9 2.50 -13.02 -4.83
CA GLY A 9 1.44 -12.92 -5.85
C GLY A 9 1.60 -11.88 -6.95
N PHE A 10 2.71 -11.89 -7.69
CA PHE A 10 2.84 -11.07 -8.91
C PHE A 10 3.64 -11.74 -10.02
N PHE A 11 3.46 -11.27 -11.24
CA PHE A 11 4.23 -11.66 -12.41
C PHE A 11 4.66 -10.42 -13.21
N ILE A 12 5.63 -10.58 -14.11
CA ILE A 12 6.08 -9.51 -15.00
C ILE A 12 5.45 -9.76 -16.38
N SER A 13 4.79 -8.75 -16.95
CA SER A 13 4.24 -8.81 -18.31
C SER A 13 5.33 -8.55 -19.37
N ALA A 14 5.05 -8.90 -20.63
CA ALA A 14 5.98 -8.75 -21.74
C ALA A 14 6.48 -7.29 -21.94
N ASP A 15 5.69 -6.30 -21.52
CA ASP A 15 6.05 -4.89 -21.54
C ASP A 15 6.85 -4.42 -20.30
N GLY A 16 7.33 -5.35 -19.48
CA GLY A 16 8.16 -5.09 -18.31
C GLY A 16 7.39 -4.54 -17.10
N ARG A 17 6.05 -4.57 -17.09
CA ARG A 17 5.25 -4.13 -15.93
C ARG A 17 5.09 -5.23 -14.90
N PHE A 18 4.93 -4.81 -13.65
CA PHE A 18 4.66 -5.69 -12.52
C PHE A 18 3.15 -5.84 -12.33
N VAL A 19 2.63 -7.06 -12.47
CA VAL A 19 1.19 -7.35 -12.48
C VAL A 19 0.77 -8.13 -11.24
N CYS A 20 -0.24 -7.63 -10.54
CA CYS A 20 -0.84 -8.32 -9.40
C CYS A 20 -1.52 -9.60 -9.87
N TYR A 21 -1.18 -10.74 -9.27
CA TYR A 21 -1.83 -12.00 -9.60
C TYR A 21 -3.30 -12.03 -9.16
N LEU A 22 -3.64 -11.35 -8.06
CA LEU A 22 -4.94 -11.36 -7.40
C LEU A 22 -6.00 -10.53 -8.12
N CYS A 23 -5.65 -9.31 -8.60
CA CYS A 23 -6.60 -8.42 -9.26
C CYS A 23 -6.18 -7.97 -10.68
N LYS A 24 -5.07 -8.50 -11.19
CA LYS A 24 -4.52 -8.24 -12.54
C LYS A 24 -4.14 -6.79 -12.85
N ARG A 25 -4.13 -5.89 -11.86
CA ARG A 25 -3.60 -4.53 -12.04
C ARG A 25 -2.09 -4.55 -12.29
N SER A 26 -1.64 -3.72 -13.23
CA SER A 26 -0.24 -3.56 -13.59
C SER A 26 0.36 -2.26 -13.08
N TYR A 27 1.64 -2.29 -12.73
CA TYR A 27 2.39 -1.17 -12.19
C TYR A 27 3.77 -1.09 -12.85
N LYS A 28 4.25 0.14 -13.09
CA LYS A 28 5.59 0.37 -13.65
C LYS A 28 6.74 0.03 -12.67
N ARG A 29 6.45 -0.01 -11.37
CA ARG A 29 7.45 -0.19 -10.30
C ARG A 29 7.02 -1.29 -9.35
N ARG A 30 7.95 -2.16 -8.96
CA ARG A 30 7.73 -3.25 -7.99
C ARG A 30 7.22 -2.73 -6.64
N SER A 31 7.75 -1.60 -6.15
CA SER A 31 7.34 -1.00 -4.88
C SER A 31 5.87 -0.56 -4.88
N HIS A 32 5.36 -0.07 -6.01
CA HIS A 32 3.95 0.32 -6.14
C HIS A 32 3.03 -0.89 -6.07
N LEU A 33 3.40 -1.96 -6.77
CA LEU A 33 2.67 -3.22 -6.73
C LEU A 33 2.69 -3.82 -5.32
N LYS A 34 3.84 -3.87 -4.66
CA LYS A 34 3.96 -4.39 -3.28
C LYS A 34 3.00 -3.68 -2.33
N ARG A 35 3.03 -2.34 -2.33
CA ARG A 35 2.11 -1.51 -1.55
C ARG A 35 0.65 -1.78 -1.90
N HIS A 36 0.33 -1.97 -3.18
CA HIS A 36 -1.02 -2.30 -3.61
C HIS A 36 -1.47 -3.66 -3.04
N ILE A 37 -0.62 -4.68 -3.12
CA ILE A 37 -0.92 -6.01 -2.61
C ILE A 37 -1.15 -5.96 -1.10
N GLU A 38 -0.27 -5.30 -0.35
CA GLU A 38 -0.37 -5.14 1.11
C GLU A 38 -1.62 -4.34 1.54
N ASN A 39 -1.94 -3.24 0.84
CA ASN A 39 -2.99 -2.32 1.29
C ASN A 39 -4.40 -2.65 0.76
N GLU A 40 -4.50 -3.35 -0.36
CA GLU A 40 -5.77 -3.54 -1.07
C GLU A 40 -6.11 -5.02 -1.30
N CYS A 41 -5.11 -5.91 -1.51
CA CYS A 41 -5.40 -7.31 -1.86
C CYS A 41 -5.29 -8.28 -0.67
N ILE A 42 -4.41 -8.04 0.30
CA ILE A 42 -4.12 -8.96 1.40
C ILE A 42 -4.55 -8.29 2.70
N HIS A 43 -5.87 -8.23 2.90
CA HIS A 43 -6.53 -7.57 4.03
C HIS A 43 -6.19 -6.07 4.11
N SER A 44 -7.17 -5.20 3.88
CA SER A 44 -6.99 -3.74 3.93
C SER A 44 -6.72 -3.26 5.37
N THR A 45 -5.54 -3.54 5.89
CA THR A 45 -5.11 -3.14 7.22
C THR A 45 -4.62 -1.70 7.15
N ARG A 46 -5.36 -0.78 7.79
CA ARG A 46 -4.91 0.60 7.98
C ARG A 46 -3.86 0.61 9.08
N ASN A 47 -2.63 0.25 8.72
CA ASN A 47 -1.53 -0.03 9.64
C ASN A 47 -0.96 1.21 10.35
N TYR A 48 -1.36 2.42 9.96
CA TYR A 48 -0.76 3.66 10.47
C TYR A 48 -1.81 4.51 11.18
N GLU A 49 -1.71 4.68 12.49
CA GLU A 49 -2.68 5.41 13.32
C GLU A 49 -2.10 6.75 13.82
N CYS A 50 -2.81 7.89 13.66
CA CYS A 50 -2.45 9.15 14.32
C CYS A 50 -2.65 8.96 15.83
N GLN A 51 -1.59 9.05 16.62
CA GLN A 51 -1.69 8.90 18.08
C GLN A 51 -2.45 10.06 18.76
N LEU A 52 -2.69 11.16 18.04
CA LEU A 52 -3.41 12.32 18.59
C LEU A 52 -4.93 12.24 18.34
N CYS A 53 -5.38 11.66 17.21
CA CYS A 53 -6.81 11.59 16.86
C CYS A 53 -7.31 10.15 16.55
N HIS A 54 -6.46 9.14 16.70
CA HIS A 54 -6.72 7.72 16.42
C HIS A 54 -7.17 7.40 14.98
N ARG A 55 -7.05 8.36 14.05
CA ARG A 55 -7.38 8.14 12.65
C ARG A 55 -6.37 7.21 11.99
N ARG A 56 -6.87 6.17 11.35
CA ARG A 56 -6.05 5.15 10.66
C ARG A 56 -5.88 5.45 9.17
N PHE A 57 -4.69 5.19 8.66
CA PHE A 57 -4.25 5.39 7.29
C PHE A 57 -3.65 4.10 6.72
N LYS A 58 -3.82 3.90 5.41
CA LYS A 58 -3.20 2.77 4.68
C LYS A 58 -1.72 2.99 4.36
N GLN A 59 -1.21 4.22 4.50
CA GLN A 59 0.15 4.57 4.11
C GLN A 59 0.76 5.55 5.11
N LYS A 60 2.04 5.34 5.46
CA LYS A 60 2.79 6.23 6.36
C LYS A 60 2.83 7.67 5.86
N THR A 61 3.09 7.88 4.57
CA THR A 61 3.14 9.23 3.96
C THR A 61 1.83 10.00 4.10
N HIS A 62 0.69 9.32 4.15
CA HIS A 62 -0.60 9.96 4.38
C HIS A 62 -0.77 10.38 5.84
N LEU A 63 -0.31 9.56 6.79
CA LEU A 63 -0.24 9.91 8.20
C LEU A 63 0.71 11.09 8.43
N ASP A 64 1.92 11.04 7.86
CA ASP A 64 2.93 12.09 7.99
C ASP A 64 2.39 13.43 7.48
N ARG A 65 1.73 13.43 6.32
CA ARG A 65 1.06 14.62 5.79
C ARG A 65 -0.08 15.10 6.70
N HIS A 66 -0.86 14.19 7.25
CA HIS A 66 -1.95 14.52 8.17
C HIS A 66 -1.43 15.20 9.46
N ILE A 67 -0.31 14.72 10.01
CA ILE A 67 0.35 15.32 11.18
C ILE A 67 0.97 16.66 10.79
N LYS A 68 1.74 16.72 9.70
CA LYS A 68 2.45 17.93 9.25
C LYS A 68 1.52 19.07 8.87
N ALA A 69 0.37 18.77 8.29
CA ALA A 69 -0.63 19.77 7.94
C ALA A 69 -1.49 20.22 9.14
N GLU A 70 -1.12 19.81 10.36
CA GLU A 70 -1.84 20.12 11.62
C GLU A 70 -3.33 19.76 11.59
N VAL A 71 -3.75 18.91 10.65
CA VAL A 71 -5.14 18.44 10.53
C VAL A 71 -5.52 17.60 11.75
N CYS A 72 -4.55 16.95 12.39
CA CYS A 72 -4.76 16.22 13.64
C CYS A 72 -5.09 17.18 14.82
N LEU A 73 -4.74 18.47 14.75
CA LEU A 73 -5.00 19.48 15.80
C LEU A 73 -6.35 20.20 15.68
N ARG A 74 -7.04 20.09 14.54
CA ARG A 74 -8.35 20.74 14.31
C ARG A 74 -9.55 20.01 14.94
N TYR A 75 -9.34 18.82 15.49
CA TYR A 75 -10.40 17.97 16.07
C TYR A 75 -10.23 17.76 17.58
N LYS A 76 -9.50 18.65 18.26
CA LYS A 76 -9.37 18.65 19.72
C LYS A 76 -10.38 19.59 20.35
#